data_AF-A0A967FIW4-F1
#
_entry.id   AF-A0A967FIW4-F1
#
_cell.length_a   1.000
_cell.length_b   1.000
_cell.length_c   1.000
_cell.angle_alpha   90.00
_cell.angle_beta   90.00
_cell.angle_gamma   90.00
#
_symmetry.space_group_name_H-M   'P 1'
#
loop_
_entity.id
_entity.type
_entity.pdbx_description
1 polymer ?
#
loop_
_entity_poly.entity_id
_entity_poly.type
_entity_poly.pdbx_seq_one_letter_code
_entity_poly.pdbx_strand_id
1 'polypeptide(L)'
;MNSQVVIDLVCGMTVDATADKPTYEHLGEVYHFCSQGCHDKFAVDPEHYITGEYKRVAEKAPAATIFTCPMHPEIKQEGPGNCPICGMALEPIRVSRDDEGPNPELI
;
A
#
# COMPACT_ATOMS: atom_id res chain seq x y z
N MET A 1 28.95 -15.66 4.71
CA MET A 1 27.58 -16.19 4.72
C MET A 1 26.77 -15.35 3.75
N ASN A 2 26.17 -15.94 2.71
CA ASN A 2 25.37 -15.18 1.74
C ASN A 2 23.95 -15.02 2.30
N SER A 3 23.67 -13.87 2.89
CA SER A 3 22.31 -13.46 3.26
C SER A 3 21.54 -13.13 1.98
N GLN A 4 20.53 -13.93 1.64
CA GLN A 4 19.62 -13.61 0.55
C GLN A 4 18.63 -12.56 1.05
N VAL A 5 18.89 -11.28 0.75
CA VAL A 5 17.99 -10.19 1.11
C VAL A 5 16.91 -10.01 0.04
N VAL A 6 15.65 -10.07 0.45
CA VAL A 6 14.47 -9.87 -0.39
C VAL A 6 13.65 -8.70 0.15
N ILE A 7 12.77 -8.13 -0.67
CA ILE A 7 11.94 -6.98 -0.27
C ILE A 7 10.55 -7.49 0.10
N ASP A 8 10.09 -7.13 1.30
CA ASP A 8 8.70 -7.34 1.72
C ASP A 8 7.78 -6.45 0.86
N LEU A 9 6.85 -7.06 0.11
CA LEU A 9 5.97 -6.33 -0.82
C LEU A 9 4.89 -5.51 -0.12
N VAL A 10 4.61 -5.78 1.15
CA VAL A 10 3.58 -5.08 1.93
C VAL A 10 4.11 -3.78 2.51
N CYS A 11 5.34 -3.79 3.03
CA CYS A 11 5.93 -2.61 3.69
C CYS A 11 7.16 -2.03 2.97
N GLY A 12 7.69 -2.71 1.95
CA GLY A 12 8.90 -2.29 1.24
C GLY A 12 10.19 -2.46 2.04
N MET A 13 10.15 -3.14 3.19
CA MET A 13 11.32 -3.34 4.03
C MET A 13 12.17 -4.50 3.52
N THR A 14 13.48 -4.33 3.51
CA THR A 14 14.42 -5.40 3.18
C THR A 14 14.46 -6.43 4.31
N VAL A 15 14.27 -7.70 3.98
CA VAL A 15 14.27 -8.82 4.92
C VAL A 15 15.21 -9.93 4.46
N ASP A 16 15.89 -10.58 5.41
CA ASP A 16 16.68 -11.77 5.13
C ASP A 16 15.77 -12.98 4.86
N ALA A 17 15.81 -13.49 3.62
CA ALA A 17 15.16 -14.73 3.21
C ALA A 17 15.78 -15.99 3.82
N THR A 18 17.00 -15.89 4.34
CA THR A 18 17.67 -16.99 5.06
C THR A 18 17.37 -17.01 6.55
N ALA A 19 16.62 -16.02 7.06
CA ALA A 19 16.20 -15.98 8.45
C ALA A 19 14.87 -16.75 8.62
N ASP A 20 14.67 -17.38 9.78
CA ASP A 20 13.41 -18.03 10.18
C ASP A 20 12.31 -16.96 10.37
N LYS A 21 11.78 -16.48 9.24
CA LYS A 21 10.80 -15.41 9.12
C LYS A 21 9.55 -15.93 8.42
N PRO A 22 8.38 -15.30 8.65
CA PRO A 22 7.15 -15.70 7.98
C PRO A 22 7.30 -15.59 6.46
N THR A 23 6.90 -16.66 5.77
CA THR A 23 6.93 -16.79 4.31
C THR A 23 5.55 -17.17 3.80
N TYR A 24 5.25 -16.77 2.57
CA TYR A 24 4.02 -17.13 1.88
C TYR A 24 4.37 -17.64 0.49
N GLU A 25 3.86 -18.81 0.13
CA GLU A 25 4.03 -19.38 -1.19
C GLU A 25 2.79 -19.09 -2.04
N HIS A 26 2.98 -18.45 -3.19
CA HIS A 26 1.92 -18.20 -4.16
C HIS A 26 2.40 -18.50 -5.57
N LEU A 27 1.68 -19.38 -6.29
CA LEU A 27 2.01 -19.79 -7.66
C LEU A 27 3.45 -20.34 -7.85
N GLY A 28 4.06 -20.86 -6.78
CA GLY A 28 5.44 -21.36 -6.79
C GLY A 28 6.51 -20.29 -6.54
N GLU A 29 6.12 -19.05 -6.27
CA GLU A 29 7.01 -18.00 -5.75
C GLU A 29 6.89 -17.91 -4.23
N VAL A 30 8.02 -17.86 -3.54
CA VAL A 30 8.10 -17.70 -2.08
C VAL A 30 8.38 -16.25 -1.74
N TYR A 31 7.42 -15.61 -1.06
CA TYR A 31 7.53 -14.25 -0.56
C TYR A 31 7.89 -14.26 0.93
N HIS A 32 8.78 -13.36 1.35
CA HIS A 32 9.21 -13.26 2.74
C HIS A 32 8.71 -11.95 3.35
N PHE A 33 8.30 -12.00 4.62
CA PHE A 33 7.73 -10.86 5.32
C PHE A 33 8.54 -10.49 6.56
N CYS A 34 8.52 -9.20 6.89
CA CYS A 34 9.25 -8.69 8.05
C CYS A 34 8.61 -9.13 9.37
N SER A 35 7.32 -9.43 9.36
CA SER A 35 6.50 -9.75 10.53
C SER A 35 5.21 -10.48 10.12
N GLN A 36 4.59 -11.16 11.08
CA GLN A 36 3.29 -11.83 10.92
C GLN A 36 2.20 -10.88 10.37
N GLY A 37 2.16 -9.63 10.83
CA GLY A 37 1.19 -8.65 10.31
C GLY A 37 1.37 -8.29 8.83
N CYS A 38 2.59 -8.38 8.28
CA CYS A 38 2.80 -8.19 6.84
C CYS A 38 2.37 -9.43 6.06
N HIS A 39 2.64 -10.62 6.59
CA HIS A 39 2.14 -11.88 6.03
C HIS A 39 0.60 -11.91 5.97
N ASP A 40 -0.10 -11.52 7.03
CA ASP A 40 -1.57 -11.50 7.06
C ASP A 40 -2.15 -10.53 6.02
N LYS A 41 -1.61 -9.32 5.91
CA LYS A 41 -2.03 -8.35 4.88
C LYS A 41 -1.82 -8.88 3.48
N PHE A 42 -0.67 -9.52 3.23
CA PHE A 42 -0.40 -10.16 1.96
C PHE A 42 -1.37 -11.30 1.67
N ALA A 43 -1.72 -12.11 2.68
CA ALA A 43 -2.66 -13.21 2.53
C ALA A 43 -4.10 -12.73 2.25
N VAL A 44 -4.48 -11.52 2.67
CA VAL A 44 -5.78 -10.91 2.36
C VAL A 44 -5.91 -10.56 0.88
N ASP A 45 -4.87 -9.98 0.28
CA ASP A 45 -4.90 -9.57 -1.14
C ASP A 45 -3.53 -9.76 -1.83
N PRO A 46 -3.11 -11.02 -2.07
CA PRO A 46 -1.75 -11.30 -2.56
C PRO A 46 -1.56 -10.78 -3.98
N GLU A 47 -2.58 -10.85 -4.83
CA GLU A 47 -2.51 -10.37 -6.21
C GLU A 47 -2.19 -8.87 -6.29
N HIS A 48 -2.75 -8.03 -5.41
CA HIS A 48 -2.43 -6.60 -5.40
C HIS A 48 -0.95 -6.30 -5.11
N TYR A 49 -0.35 -7.07 -4.20
CA TYR A 49 1.07 -6.93 -3.86
C TYR A 49 1.98 -7.58 -4.92
N ILE A 50 1.60 -8.75 -5.47
CA ILE A 50 2.38 -9.47 -6.48
C ILE A 50 2.41 -8.72 -7.81
N THR A 51 1.27 -8.17 -8.23
CA THR A 51 1.16 -7.42 -9.50
C THR A 51 1.97 -6.11 -9.48
N GLY A 52 2.44 -5.68 -8.30
CA GLY A 52 3.13 -4.40 -8.15
C GLY A 52 2.19 -3.21 -8.37
N GLU A 53 0.88 -3.42 -8.38
CA GLU A 53 -0.08 -2.34 -8.63
C GLU A 53 -0.05 -1.30 -7.50
N TYR A 54 0.22 -1.74 -6.26
CA TYR A 54 0.52 -0.87 -5.13
C TYR A 54 1.64 0.15 -5.42
N LYS A 55 2.65 -0.20 -6.23
CA LYS A 55 3.71 0.71 -6.68
C LYS A 55 3.22 1.69 -7.76
N ARG A 56 2.40 1.23 -8.70
CA ARG A 56 1.86 2.13 -9.74
C ARG A 56 0.89 3.17 -9.18
N VAL A 57 0.14 2.83 -8.12
CA VAL A 57 -0.72 3.80 -7.43
C VAL A 57 0.13 4.84 -6.68
N ALA A 58 1.27 4.45 -6.10
CA ALA A 58 2.20 5.39 -5.48
C ALA A 58 2.85 6.35 -6.49
N GLU A 59 3.08 5.92 -7.74
CA GLU A 59 3.65 6.77 -8.80
C GLU A 59 2.61 7.60 -9.58
N LYS A 60 1.32 7.20 -9.60
CA LYS A 60 0.25 7.90 -10.33
C LYS A 60 -0.77 8.63 -9.46
N ALA A 61 -0.67 8.57 -8.14
CA ALA A 61 -1.44 9.46 -7.29
C ALA A 61 -0.85 10.88 -7.41
N PRO A 62 -1.63 11.92 -7.78
CA PRO A 62 -1.16 13.28 -7.59
C PRO A 62 -0.87 13.45 -6.09
N ALA A 63 0.36 13.85 -5.77
CA ALA A 63 0.93 13.96 -4.42
C ALA A 63 0.23 15.00 -3.51
N ALA A 64 -1.05 15.31 -3.75
CA ALA A 64 -1.81 16.35 -3.09
C ALA A 64 -3.20 15.90 -2.62
N THR A 65 -3.61 14.63 -2.81
CA THR A 65 -4.88 14.15 -2.25
C THR A 65 -4.65 13.71 -0.80
N ILE A 66 -5.27 14.44 0.14
CA ILE A 66 -5.28 14.06 1.55
C ILE A 66 -6.36 12.99 1.74
N PHE A 67 -6.06 11.90 2.43
CA PHE A 67 -6.99 10.84 2.76
C PHE A 67 -7.31 10.86 4.27
N THR A 68 -8.57 10.64 4.63
CA THR A 68 -9.05 10.64 6.02
C THR A 68 -9.87 9.40 6.33
N CYS A 69 -9.92 9.02 7.62
CA CYS A 69 -10.73 7.89 8.05
C CYS A 69 -12.16 8.38 8.36
N PRO A 70 -13.22 7.70 7.88
CA PRO A 70 -14.61 8.10 8.15
C PRO A 70 -14.96 8.08 9.65
N MET A 71 -14.29 7.23 10.43
CA MET A 71 -14.48 7.12 11.89
C MET A 71 -13.47 7.96 12.70
N HIS A 72 -12.33 8.34 12.10
CA HIS A 72 -11.27 9.08 12.77
C HIS A 72 -10.82 10.25 11.88
N PRO A 73 -11.62 11.33 11.78
CA PRO A 73 -11.37 12.45 10.88
C PRO A 73 -10.10 13.25 11.22
N GLU A 74 -9.53 13.03 12.41
CA GLU A 74 -8.24 13.58 12.84
C GLU A 74 -7.05 12.95 12.08
N ILE A 75 -7.23 11.73 11.54
CA ILE A 75 -6.22 11.07 10.71
C ILE A 75 -6.28 11.67 9.30
N LYS A 76 -5.19 12.33 8.90
CA LYS A 76 -4.98 12.88 7.56
C LYS A 76 -3.65 12.35 7.03
N GLN A 77 -3.68 11.67 5.89
CA GLN A 77 -2.48 11.12 5.26
C GLN A 77 -2.37 11.56 3.81
N GLU A 78 -1.15 11.83 3.36
CA GLU A 78 -0.81 12.17 1.98
C GLU A 78 -0.65 10.89 1.15
N GLY A 79 -1.78 10.25 0.85
CA GLY A 79 -1.83 9.03 0.04
C GLY A 79 -2.83 7.98 0.53
N PRO A 80 -3.18 6.99 -0.31
CA PRO A 80 -4.04 5.89 0.09
C PRO A 80 -3.37 5.03 1.15
N GLY A 81 -4.14 4.58 2.15
CA GLY A 81 -3.61 3.80 3.26
C GLY A 81 -4.71 3.32 4.21
N ASN A 82 -4.30 2.69 5.31
CA ASN A 82 -5.20 2.26 6.38
C ASN A 82 -5.04 3.15 7.61
N CYS A 83 -6.16 3.48 8.24
CA CYS A 83 -6.18 4.21 9.50
C CYS A 83 -5.37 3.47 10.57
N PRO A 84 -4.37 4.11 11.21
CA PRO A 84 -3.56 3.45 12.23
C PRO A 84 -4.32 3.20 13.55
N ILE A 85 -5.50 3.81 13.71
CA ILE A 85 -6.33 3.65 14.92
C ILE A 85 -7.27 2.44 14.78
N CYS A 86 -7.92 2.28 13.63
CA CYS A 86 -8.98 1.27 13.45
C CYS A 86 -8.76 0.31 12.28
N GLY A 87 -7.69 0.48 11.50
CA GLY A 87 -7.36 -0.37 10.35
C GLY A 87 -8.24 -0.17 9.11
N MET A 88 -9.31 0.64 9.18
CA MET A 88 -10.16 0.91 8.02
C MET A 88 -9.40 1.68 6.93
N ALA A 89 -9.74 1.41 5.67
CA ALA A 89 -9.20 2.15 4.53
C ALA A 89 -9.53 3.65 4.65
N LEU A 90 -8.56 4.49 4.31
CA LEU A 90 -8.75 5.95 4.28
C LEU A 90 -9.42 6.37 2.97
N GLU A 91 -10.32 7.35 3.06
CA GLU A 91 -11.04 7.92 1.93
C GLU A 91 -10.44 9.27 1.53
N PRO A 92 -10.30 9.56 0.22
CA PRO A 92 -9.75 10.82 -0.25
C PRO A 92 -10.69 11.97 0.11
N ILE A 93 -10.21 12.89 0.95
CA ILE A 93 -10.81 14.21 1.05
C ILE A 93 -10.31 15.02 -0.13
N ARG A 94 -11.26 15.44 -0.96
CA ARG A 94 -11.01 16.32 -2.10
C ARG A 94 -10.60 17.68 -1.53
N VAL A 95 -9.31 17.88 -1.33
CA VAL A 95 -8.73 19.21 -1.16
C VAL A 95 -8.55 19.77 -2.56
N SER A 96 -9.53 20.56 -3.00
CA SER A 96 -9.44 21.36 -4.21
C SER A 96 -8.26 22.32 -4.08
N ARG A 97 -7.08 21.88 -4.50
CA ARG A 97 -6.07 22.82 -4.98
C ARG A 97 -6.43 23.06 -6.43
N ASP A 98 -6.99 24.23 -6.71
CA ASP A 98 -7.26 24.75 -8.05
C ASP A 98 -6.35 24.15 -9.12
N ASP A 99 -6.91 23.30 -9.98
CA ASP A 99 -6.58 23.23 -11.40
C ASP A 99 -7.84 22.79 -12.14
N GLU A 100 -8.59 23.82 -12.52
CA GLU A 100 -9.64 23.79 -13.52
C GLU A 100 -9.00 23.36 -14.86
N GLY A 101 -9.03 22.05 -15.14
CA GLY A 101 -8.91 21.56 -16.51
C GLY A 101 -10.28 21.74 -17.19
N PRO A 102 -10.38 22.43 -18.34
CA PRO A 102 -11.68 22.76 -18.94
C PRO A 102 -12.46 21.48 -19.19
N ASN A 103 -13.77 21.55 -18.98
CA ASN A 103 -14.72 20.51 -19.33
C ASN A 103 -15.21 20.74 -20.78
N PRO A 104 -14.57 20.20 -21.83
CA PRO A 104 -15.30 19.75 -22.99
C PRO A 104 -15.92 18.42 -22.53
N GLU A 105 -17.21 18.30 -22.34
CA GLU A 105 -18.17 18.25 -23.44
C GLU A 105 -19.58 18.34 -22.87
N LEU A 106 -20.33 19.37 -23.27
CA LEU A 106 -21.72 19.16 -23.69
C LEU A 106 -22.11 20.37 -24.57
N ILE A 107 -22.39 20.03 -25.82
CA ILE A 107 -22.74 20.88 -26.97
C ILE A 107 -23.97 21.74 -26.67
#